data_AF-A0A081FVK1-F1
#
_entry.id   AF-A0A081FVK1-F1
#
_cell.length_a   1.000
_cell.length_b   1.000
_cell.length_c   1.000
_cell.angle_alpha   90.00
_cell.angle_beta   90.00
_cell.angle_gamma   90.00
#
_symmetry.space_group_name_H-M   'P 1'
#
loop_
_entity.id
_entity.type
_entity.pdbx_description
1 polymer ?
#
loop_
_entity_poly.entity_id
_entity_poly.type
_entity_poly.pdbx_seq_one_letter_code
_entity_poly.pdbx_strand_id
1 'polypeptide(L)'
;MLDRLCRQIAADLSSNRDADVAIDTLIVLAGEDRDAGVCQRLLAALESSSSTSDQTDCDQPPDWQGVLQRLEQIEGVFICAPLKGLRKRHLRKGGDRGMRQGRKLWRRVRKTEEVEALHDWRKAVKRSFYQSQLLSDGESGDKDLKALGGCLGDLHDLDMLEQRLNERRRLYWLEDLQWVLPRLQRRRRDLLAQARKLGGRIYFN
;
A
#
# COMPACT_ATOMS: atom_id res chain seq x y z
N MET A 1 3.46 0.21 22.64
CA MET A 1 3.77 -1.24 22.67
C MET A 1 3.19 -1.95 21.44
N LEU A 2 1.86 -2.05 21.30
CA LEU A 2 1.21 -2.74 20.16
C LEU A 2 1.65 -2.23 18.77
N ASP A 3 1.66 -0.91 18.55
CA ASP A 3 2.11 -0.32 17.27
C ASP A 3 3.56 -0.69 16.92
N ARG A 4 4.44 -0.79 17.92
CA ARG A 4 5.83 -1.23 17.72
C ARG A 4 5.91 -2.70 17.33
N LEU A 5 5.15 -3.58 18.00
CA LEU A 5 5.11 -5.01 17.68
C LEU A 5 4.58 -5.25 16.26
N CYS A 6 3.49 -4.57 15.88
CA CYS A 6 2.95 -4.66 14.52
C CYS A 6 3.93 -4.14 13.47
N ARG A 7 4.67 -3.06 13.74
CA ARG A 7 5.70 -2.55 12.84
C ARG A 7 6.87 -3.50 12.69
N GLN A 8 7.28 -4.16 13.77
CA GLN A 8 8.37 -5.13 13.74
C GLN A 8 7.96 -6.33 12.89
N ILE A 9 6.80 -6.93 13.15
CA ILE A 9 6.26 -8.03 12.31
C ILE A 9 6.16 -7.61 10.85
N ALA A 10 5.69 -6.39 10.57
CA ALA A 10 5.60 -5.89 9.21
C ALA A 10 6.99 -5.77 8.54
N ALA A 11 8.00 -5.29 9.26
CA ALA A 11 9.37 -5.18 8.76
C ALA A 11 9.99 -6.57 8.48
N ASP A 12 9.75 -7.53 9.36
CA ASP A 12 10.25 -8.91 9.22
C ASP A 12 9.61 -9.65 8.02
N LEU A 13 8.51 -9.13 7.47
CA LEU A 13 7.76 -9.72 6.35
C LEU A 13 7.77 -8.86 5.07
N SER A 14 8.30 -7.62 5.10
CA SER A 14 8.12 -6.65 4.00
C SER A 14 9.14 -6.76 2.88
N SER A 15 10.37 -7.20 3.15
CA SER A 15 11.46 -7.22 2.16
C SER A 15 11.11 -8.02 0.91
N ASN A 16 10.59 -9.24 1.10
CA ASN A 16 10.16 -10.10 -0.01
C ASN A 16 8.95 -9.51 -0.75
N ARG A 17 8.06 -8.82 -0.02
CA ARG A 17 6.83 -8.30 -0.59
C ARG A 17 7.05 -7.11 -1.52
N ASP A 18 7.95 -6.20 -1.18
CA ASP A 18 8.18 -4.99 -1.99
C ASP A 18 8.85 -5.32 -3.33
N ALA A 19 9.69 -6.37 -3.35
CA ALA A 19 10.28 -6.90 -4.57
C ALA A 19 9.22 -7.45 -5.54
N ASP A 20 8.34 -8.31 -5.03
CA ASP A 20 7.23 -8.90 -5.79
C ASP A 20 6.29 -7.83 -6.32
N VAL A 21 5.94 -6.84 -5.48
CA VAL A 21 5.04 -5.74 -5.86
C VAL A 21 5.60 -4.92 -7.03
N ALA A 22 6.91 -4.69 -7.08
CA ALA A 22 7.52 -3.97 -8.21
C ALA A 22 7.42 -4.75 -9.53
N ILE A 23 7.61 -6.07 -9.47
CA ILE A 23 7.47 -6.98 -10.62
C ILE A 23 6.01 -7.02 -11.08
N ASP A 24 5.07 -7.25 -10.17
CA ASP A 24 3.63 -7.26 -10.45
C ASP A 24 3.18 -5.94 -11.08
N THR A 25 3.66 -4.82 -10.55
CA THR A 25 3.34 -3.47 -11.07
C THR A 25 3.86 -3.29 -12.50
N LEU A 26 5.07 -3.75 -12.80
CA LEU A 26 5.63 -3.70 -14.15
C LEU A 26 4.82 -4.57 -15.13
N ILE A 27 4.43 -5.78 -14.73
CA ILE A 27 3.59 -6.67 -15.54
C ILE A 27 2.25 -6.01 -15.86
N VAL A 28 1.61 -5.40 -14.86
CA VAL A 28 0.36 -4.65 -15.04
C VAL A 28 0.54 -3.45 -15.97
N LEU A 29 1.66 -2.72 -15.86
CA LEU A 29 1.97 -1.61 -16.76
C LEU A 29 2.25 -2.03 -18.20
N ALA A 30 2.83 -3.22 -18.38
CA ALA A 30 3.14 -3.76 -19.70
C ALA A 30 1.87 -4.20 -20.43
N GLY A 31 0.91 -4.80 -19.73
CA GLY A 31 -0.35 -5.26 -20.33
C GLY A 31 -0.09 -6.25 -21.47
N GLU A 32 -0.55 -5.90 -22.67
CA GLU A 32 -0.33 -6.72 -23.89
C GLU A 32 1.14 -6.72 -24.34
N ASP A 33 1.94 -5.71 -23.97
CA ASP A 33 3.35 -5.60 -24.32
C ASP A 33 4.26 -6.42 -23.37
N ARG A 34 3.72 -7.26 -22.47
CA ARG A 34 4.51 -8.00 -21.47
C ARG A 34 5.58 -8.92 -22.07
N ASP A 35 5.32 -9.42 -23.27
CA ASP A 35 6.22 -10.34 -23.98
C ASP A 35 7.22 -9.58 -24.88
N ALA A 36 7.16 -8.24 -24.89
CA ALA A 36 8.15 -7.42 -25.57
C ALA A 36 9.52 -7.54 -24.90
N GLY A 37 10.58 -7.59 -25.70
CA GLY A 37 11.96 -7.72 -25.18
C GLY A 37 12.36 -6.65 -24.17
N VAL A 38 11.81 -5.44 -24.29
CA VAL A 38 12.01 -4.35 -23.32
C VAL A 38 11.46 -4.71 -21.94
N CYS A 39 10.23 -5.26 -21.88
CA CYS A 39 9.61 -5.66 -20.62
C CYS A 39 10.39 -6.81 -19.97
N GLN A 40 10.79 -7.80 -20.76
CA GLN A 40 11.58 -8.95 -20.28
C GLN A 40 12.93 -8.53 -19.70
N ARG A 41 13.63 -7.57 -20.34
CA ARG A 41 14.88 -7.01 -19.78
C ARG A 41 14.66 -6.28 -18.46
N LEU A 42 13.59 -5.49 -18.35
CA LEU A 42 13.24 -4.79 -17.12
C LEU A 42 12.89 -5.78 -15.99
N LEU A 43 12.13 -6.83 -16.28
CA LEU A 43 11.79 -7.90 -15.34
C LEU A 43 13.06 -8.60 -14.84
N ALA A 44 13.91 -9.07 -15.76
CA ALA A 44 15.16 -9.74 -15.40
C ALA A 44 16.08 -8.84 -14.56
N ALA A 45 16.13 -7.54 -14.85
CA ALA A 45 16.90 -6.58 -14.07
C ALA A 45 16.33 -6.34 -12.67
N LEU A 46 15.00 -6.34 -12.50
CA LEU A 46 14.33 -6.25 -11.21
C LEU A 46 14.51 -7.53 -10.38
N GLU A 47 14.41 -8.70 -11.00
CA GLU A 47 14.63 -10.01 -10.36
C GLU A 47 16.08 -10.16 -9.88
N SER A 48 17.06 -9.89 -10.75
CA SER A 48 18.48 -9.95 -10.41
C SER A 48 18.83 -8.96 -9.29
N SER A 49 18.17 -7.81 -9.29
CA SER A 49 18.28 -6.79 -8.25
C SER A 49 17.74 -7.24 -6.90
N SER A 50 16.67 -8.04 -6.90
CA SER A 50 16.11 -8.65 -5.69
C SER A 50 17.03 -9.77 -5.17
N SER A 51 17.71 -10.52 -6.04
CA SER A 51 18.65 -11.56 -5.59
C SER A 51 19.99 -11.01 -5.07
N THR A 52 20.45 -9.85 -5.57
CA THR A 52 21.81 -9.33 -5.29
C THR A 52 21.87 -8.42 -4.05
N SER A 53 20.80 -7.68 -3.74
CA SER A 53 20.78 -6.73 -2.60
C SER A 53 20.66 -7.43 -1.23
N ASP A 54 20.57 -8.74 -1.26
CA ASP A 54 19.66 -9.50 -0.41
C ASP A 54 20.30 -10.86 0.00
N GLN A 55 21.43 -11.21 -0.65
CA GLN A 55 22.35 -12.31 -0.29
C GLN A 55 22.95 -12.23 1.13
N THR A 56 22.62 -11.21 1.92
CA THR A 56 23.03 -11.14 3.34
C THR A 56 21.87 -11.25 4.33
N ASP A 57 20.59 -11.20 3.92
CA ASP A 57 19.46 -11.19 4.87
C ASP A 57 18.12 -11.78 4.36
N CYS A 58 17.85 -11.87 3.04
CA CYS A 58 16.51 -12.26 2.53
C CYS A 58 16.32 -13.76 2.21
N ASP A 59 17.42 -14.50 2.00
CA ASP A 59 17.37 -15.95 1.78
C ASP A 59 17.23 -16.73 3.10
N GLN A 60 17.33 -16.03 4.24
CA GLN A 60 16.91 -16.61 5.50
C GLN A 60 15.38 -16.53 5.55
N PRO A 61 14.68 -17.66 5.76
CA PRO A 61 13.25 -17.60 6.05
C PRO A 61 13.03 -16.65 7.22
N PRO A 62 11.93 -15.87 7.23
CA PRO A 62 11.62 -15.02 8.37
C PRO A 62 11.77 -15.78 9.68
N ASP A 63 12.21 -15.10 10.74
CA ASP A 63 12.22 -15.68 12.09
C ASP A 63 10.77 -15.96 12.53
N TRP A 64 10.24 -17.10 12.09
CA TRP A 64 8.86 -17.50 12.31
C TRP A 64 8.56 -17.66 13.80
N GLN A 65 9.56 -18.10 14.57
CA GLN A 65 9.43 -18.22 16.02
C GLN A 65 9.28 -16.84 16.67
N GLY A 66 10.11 -15.87 16.28
CA GLY A 66 9.98 -14.49 16.73
C GLY A 66 8.67 -13.84 16.28
N VAL A 67 8.22 -14.08 15.05
CA VAL A 67 6.92 -13.58 14.54
C VAL A 67 5.77 -14.16 15.36
N LEU A 68 5.76 -15.47 15.61
CA LEU A 68 4.76 -16.13 16.46
C LEU A 68 4.76 -15.57 17.87
N GLN A 69 5.93 -15.41 18.49
CA GLN A 69 6.04 -14.83 19.83
C GLN A 69 5.49 -13.38 19.89
N ARG A 70 5.73 -12.58 18.84
CA ARG A 70 5.18 -11.22 18.74
C ARG A 70 3.66 -11.23 18.54
N LEU A 71 3.11 -12.19 17.79
CA LEU A 71 1.67 -12.38 17.64
C LEU A 71 1.01 -12.78 18.96
N GLU A 72 1.59 -13.70 19.72
CA GLU A 72 1.13 -14.09 21.06
C GLU A 72 1.13 -12.90 22.03
N GLN A 73 2.15 -12.04 21.97
CA GLN A 73 2.18 -10.80 22.76
C GLN A 73 1.04 -9.84 22.37
N ILE A 74 0.74 -9.71 21.08
CA ILE A 74 -0.38 -8.90 20.59
C ILE A 74 -1.71 -9.48 21.10
N GLU A 75 -1.90 -10.79 21.00
CA GLU A 75 -3.08 -11.48 21.50
C GLU A 75 -3.27 -11.26 23.01
N GLY A 76 -2.21 -11.42 23.81
CA GLY A 76 -2.26 -11.16 25.25
C GLY A 76 -2.66 -9.73 25.60
N VAL A 77 -2.22 -8.74 24.81
CA VAL A 77 -2.66 -7.34 24.97
C VAL A 77 -4.15 -7.18 24.66
N PHE A 78 -4.68 -7.86 23.64
CA PHE A 78 -6.10 -7.79 23.28
C PHE A 78 -7.01 -8.50 24.29
N ILE A 79 -6.61 -9.67 24.81
CA ILE A 79 -7.36 -10.40 25.84
C ILE A 79 -7.52 -9.55 27.10
N CYS A 80 -6.45 -8.84 27.49
CA CYS A 80 -6.44 -7.97 28.67
C CYS A 80 -6.93 -6.54 28.39
N ALA A 81 -7.41 -6.25 27.17
CA ALA A 81 -7.81 -4.90 26.81
C ALA A 81 -9.02 -4.45 27.64
N PRO A 82 -9.00 -3.23 28.24
CA PRO A 82 -10.13 -2.72 29.01
C PRO A 82 -11.24 -2.28 28.05
N LEU A 83 -12.01 -3.24 27.54
CA LEU A 83 -13.17 -2.99 26.68
C LEU A 83 -14.43 -2.66 27.49
N LYS A 84 -14.40 -2.92 28.81
CA LYS A 84 -15.50 -2.64 29.73
C LYS A 84 -15.84 -1.15 29.71
N GLY A 85 -17.07 -0.81 29.34
CA GLY A 85 -17.56 0.57 29.23
C GLY A 85 -17.52 1.14 27.81
N LEU A 86 -16.95 0.43 26.83
CA LEU A 86 -17.16 0.75 25.42
C LEU A 86 -18.63 0.55 25.05
N ARG A 87 -19.16 1.48 24.24
CA ARG A 87 -20.55 1.51 23.81
C ARG A 87 -20.59 1.86 22.32
N LYS A 88 -21.68 1.54 21.64
CA LYS A 88 -21.87 1.82 20.19
C LYS A 88 -21.55 3.27 19.80
N ARG A 89 -21.87 4.25 20.67
CA ARG A 89 -21.52 5.67 20.46
C ARG A 89 -20.01 5.94 20.34
N HIS A 90 -19.16 5.17 21.04
CA HIS A 90 -17.71 5.35 20.99
C HIS A 90 -17.16 4.86 19.65
N LEU A 91 -17.70 3.75 19.14
CA LEU A 91 -17.39 3.23 17.80
C LEU A 91 -17.81 4.21 16.71
N ARG A 92 -19.04 4.75 16.79
CA ARG A 92 -19.53 5.79 15.87
C ARG A 92 -18.63 7.03 15.87
N LYS A 93 -18.30 7.55 17.06
CA LYS A 93 -17.39 8.70 17.20
C LYS A 93 -16.01 8.44 16.59
N GLY A 94 -15.51 7.21 16.71
CA GLY A 94 -14.29 6.76 16.05
C GLY A 94 -14.40 6.80 14.51
N GLY A 95 -15.50 6.27 13.97
CA GLY A 95 -15.78 6.26 12.54
C GLY A 95 -15.90 7.67 11.96
N ASP A 96 -16.66 8.55 12.64
CA ASP A 96 -16.80 9.96 12.24
C ASP A 96 -15.45 10.68 12.22
N ARG A 97 -14.56 10.36 13.18
CA ARG A 97 -13.20 10.91 13.21
C ARG A 97 -12.39 10.41 12.02
N GLY A 98 -12.48 9.12 11.68
CA GLY A 98 -11.85 8.53 10.49
C GLY A 98 -12.29 9.24 9.21
N MET A 99 -13.60 9.41 9.02
CA MET A 99 -14.18 10.08 7.85
C MET A 99 -13.78 11.56 7.76
N ARG A 100 -13.76 12.29 8.87
CA ARG A 100 -13.27 13.69 8.90
C ARG A 100 -11.79 13.78 8.53
N GLN A 101 -10.96 12.87 9.04
CA GLN A 101 -9.54 12.84 8.71
C GLN A 101 -9.32 12.50 7.23
N GLY A 102 -10.01 11.48 6.70
CA GLY A 102 -9.98 11.14 5.28
C GLY A 102 -10.37 12.32 4.39
N ARG A 103 -11.45 13.04 4.74
CA ARG A 103 -11.87 14.26 4.04
C ARG A 103 -10.81 15.36 4.06
N LYS A 104 -10.14 15.58 5.20
CA LYS A 104 -9.05 16.57 5.32
C LYS A 104 -7.90 16.21 4.37
N LEU A 105 -7.50 14.95 4.35
CA LEU A 105 -6.42 14.46 3.50
C LEU A 105 -6.77 14.51 2.01
N TRP A 106 -7.99 14.12 1.63
CA TRP A 106 -8.49 14.29 0.26
C TRP A 106 -8.39 15.74 -0.21
N ARG A 107 -8.81 16.71 0.62
CA ARG A 107 -8.68 18.15 0.29
C ARG A 107 -7.23 18.58 0.11
N ARG A 108 -6.29 18.00 0.86
CA ARG A 108 -4.85 18.27 0.72
C ARG A 108 -4.31 17.70 -0.59
N VAL A 109 -4.58 16.43 -0.88
CA VAL A 109 -4.14 15.75 -2.11
C VAL A 109 -4.68 16.43 -3.37
N ARG A 110 -5.88 17.01 -3.31
CA ARG A 110 -6.43 17.84 -4.40
C ARG A 110 -5.61 19.08 -4.72
N LYS A 111 -4.77 19.56 -3.79
CA LYS A 111 -3.95 20.76 -3.95
C LYS A 111 -2.50 20.45 -4.29
N THR A 112 -1.90 19.43 -3.66
CA THR A 112 -0.44 19.23 -3.71
C THR A 112 0.03 18.02 -4.50
N GLU A 113 -0.78 16.96 -4.65
CA GLU A 113 -0.39 15.69 -5.30
C GLU A 113 0.89 15.01 -4.74
N GLU A 114 1.38 15.50 -3.60
CA GLU A 114 2.57 14.99 -2.90
C GLU A 114 2.40 13.51 -2.54
N VAL A 115 3.48 12.74 -2.73
CA VAL A 115 3.54 11.32 -2.41
C VAL A 115 3.21 11.08 -0.94
N GLU A 116 3.73 11.89 -0.01
CA GLU A 116 3.39 11.75 1.41
C GLU A 116 1.92 12.02 1.69
N ALA A 117 1.32 13.00 1.02
CA ALA A 117 -0.10 13.31 1.19
C ALA A 117 -1.00 12.18 0.67
N LEU A 118 -0.62 11.56 -0.46
CA LEU A 118 -1.29 10.38 -1.01
C LEU A 118 -1.15 9.18 -0.09
N HIS A 119 0.05 8.94 0.46
CA HIS A 119 0.32 7.86 1.40
C HIS A 119 -0.48 8.02 2.71
N ASP A 120 -0.53 9.23 3.27
CA ASP A 120 -1.34 9.52 4.45
C ASP A 120 -2.83 9.29 4.17
N TRP A 121 -3.31 9.72 3.00
CA TRP A 121 -4.69 9.51 2.60
C TRP A 121 -5.01 8.03 2.45
N ARG A 122 -4.13 7.24 1.83
CA ARG A 122 -4.24 5.78 1.74
C ARG A 122 -4.36 5.14 3.13
N LYS A 123 -3.51 5.51 4.08
CA LYS A 123 -3.59 5.00 5.46
C LYS A 123 -4.93 5.31 6.11
N ALA A 124 -5.45 6.52 5.92
CA ALA A 124 -6.75 6.91 6.47
C ALA A 124 -7.92 6.14 5.82
N VAL A 125 -7.86 5.88 4.51
CA VAL A 125 -8.87 5.08 3.80
C VAL A 125 -8.82 3.63 4.24
N LYS A 126 -7.64 2.98 4.29
CA LYS A 126 -7.51 1.59 4.79
C LYS A 126 -8.07 1.46 6.21
N ARG A 127 -7.76 2.41 7.09
CA ARG A 127 -8.31 2.43 8.46
C ARG A 127 -9.83 2.49 8.46
N SER A 128 -10.41 3.36 7.63
CA SER A 128 -11.87 3.54 7.56
C SER A 128 -12.54 2.29 6.98
N PHE A 129 -11.92 1.65 5.97
CA PHE A 129 -12.40 0.40 5.40
C PHE A 129 -12.39 -0.75 6.41
N TYR A 130 -11.27 -1.01 7.10
CA TYR A 130 -11.21 -2.06 8.12
C TYR A 130 -12.17 -1.78 9.28
N GLN A 131 -12.32 -0.53 9.69
CA GLN A 131 -13.32 -0.18 10.68
C GLN A 131 -14.75 -0.47 10.18
N SER A 132 -15.06 -0.15 8.92
CA SER A 132 -16.38 -0.48 8.34
C SER A 132 -16.62 -1.98 8.37
N GLN A 133 -15.62 -2.79 7.98
CA GLN A 133 -15.68 -4.25 7.96
C GLN A 133 -15.92 -4.84 9.35
N LEU A 134 -15.22 -4.34 10.37
CA LEU A 134 -15.41 -4.76 11.77
C LEU A 134 -16.80 -4.41 12.31
N LEU A 135 -17.43 -3.38 11.77
CA LEU A 135 -18.78 -2.95 12.17
C LEU A 135 -19.89 -3.62 11.35
N SER A 136 -19.54 -4.31 10.27
CA SER A 136 -20.44 -4.95 9.31
C SER A 136 -20.22 -6.47 9.27
N ASP A 137 -20.46 -7.16 10.39
CA ASP A 137 -20.38 -8.64 10.55
C ASP A 137 -19.23 -9.35 9.77
N GLY A 138 -18.08 -8.68 9.56
CA GLY A 138 -16.88 -9.20 8.92
C GLY A 138 -16.88 -9.29 7.37
N GLU A 139 -18.02 -9.53 6.72
CA GLU A 139 -18.01 -9.91 5.29
C GLU A 139 -18.16 -8.77 4.28
N SER A 140 -18.73 -7.62 4.68
CA SER A 140 -19.02 -6.52 3.72
C SER A 140 -18.66 -5.13 4.24
N GLY A 141 -17.39 -4.76 4.11
CA GLY A 141 -16.97 -3.37 4.27
C GLY A 141 -17.54 -2.45 3.18
N ASP A 142 -17.41 -1.14 3.38
CA ASP A 142 -17.86 -0.13 2.42
C ASP A 142 -17.14 -0.31 1.05
N LYS A 143 -17.93 -0.55 0.00
CA LYS A 143 -17.42 -0.84 -1.36
C LYS A 143 -16.68 0.35 -1.96
N ASP A 144 -17.13 1.58 -1.68
CA ASP A 144 -16.48 2.77 -2.20
C ASP A 144 -15.14 3.01 -1.46
N LEU A 145 -15.07 2.76 -0.15
CA LEU A 145 -13.80 2.76 0.59
C LEU A 145 -12.84 1.67 0.12
N LYS A 146 -13.35 0.48 -0.21
CA LYS A 146 -12.54 -0.61 -0.80
C LYS A 146 -11.97 -0.20 -2.16
N ALA A 147 -12.80 0.33 -3.05
CA ALA A 147 -12.38 0.79 -4.36
C ALA A 147 -11.35 1.92 -4.27
N LEU A 148 -11.59 2.92 -3.41
CA LEU A 148 -10.63 4.00 -3.17
C LEU A 148 -9.31 3.48 -2.58
N GLY A 149 -9.38 2.55 -1.64
CA GLY A 149 -8.22 1.89 -1.06
C GLY A 149 -7.39 1.13 -2.09
N GLY A 150 -8.05 0.48 -3.06
CA GLY A 150 -7.42 -0.15 -4.22
C GLY A 150 -6.69 0.86 -5.10
N CYS A 151 -7.38 1.91 -5.57
CA CYS A 151 -6.74 2.94 -6.42
C CYS A 151 -5.52 3.60 -5.73
N LEU A 152 -5.61 3.88 -4.43
CA LEU A 152 -4.50 4.44 -3.66
C LEU A 152 -3.39 3.42 -3.39
N GLY A 153 -3.71 2.12 -3.38
CA GLY A 153 -2.75 1.02 -3.38
C GLY A 153 -1.93 1.02 -4.66
N ASP A 154 -2.60 0.90 -5.80
CA ASP A 154 -1.94 0.90 -7.11
C ASP A 154 -1.08 2.16 -7.33
N LEU A 155 -1.55 3.33 -6.88
CA LEU A 155 -0.75 4.57 -6.93
C LEU A 155 0.55 4.46 -6.13
N HIS A 156 0.48 3.90 -4.93
CA HIS A 156 1.66 3.71 -4.09
C HIS A 156 2.64 2.72 -4.71
N ASP A 157 2.13 1.64 -5.30
CA ASP A 157 2.94 0.62 -5.94
C ASP A 157 3.67 1.20 -7.18
N LEU A 158 3.02 2.10 -7.93
CA LEU A 158 3.66 2.88 -9.01
C LEU A 158 4.73 3.84 -8.49
N ASP A 159 4.46 4.58 -7.41
CA ASP A 159 5.43 5.50 -6.81
C ASP A 159 6.68 4.71 -6.32
N MET A 160 6.48 3.51 -5.75
CA MET A 160 7.59 2.62 -5.35
C MET A 160 8.39 2.10 -6.55
N LEU A 161 7.70 1.66 -7.63
CA LEU A 161 8.38 1.22 -8.84
C LEU A 161 9.21 2.36 -9.45
N GLU A 162 8.65 3.56 -9.55
CA GLU A 162 9.36 4.74 -10.06
C GLU A 162 10.60 5.06 -9.21
N GLN A 163 10.47 5.06 -7.88
CA GLN A 163 11.58 5.28 -6.98
C GLN A 163 12.68 4.23 -7.20
N ARG A 164 12.33 2.94 -7.26
CA ARG A 164 13.28 1.84 -7.47
C ARG A 164 14.01 1.94 -8.81
N LEU A 165 13.29 2.26 -9.89
CA LEU A 165 13.88 2.47 -11.21
C LEU A 165 14.86 3.65 -11.21
N ASN A 166 14.54 4.73 -10.49
CA ASN A 166 15.39 5.92 -10.41
C ASN A 166 16.64 5.70 -9.53
N GLU A 167 16.52 5.05 -8.39
CA GLU A 167 17.65 4.73 -7.50
C GLU A 167 18.67 3.83 -8.21
N ARG A 168 18.19 2.92 -9.05
CA ARG A 168 19.01 1.94 -9.78
C ARG A 168 19.16 2.28 -11.26
N ARG A 169 18.99 3.55 -11.63
CA ARG A 169 18.92 4.00 -13.04
C ARG A 169 20.09 3.49 -13.90
N ARG A 170 21.28 3.35 -13.32
CA ARG A 170 22.50 2.88 -13.99
C ARG A 170 22.48 1.41 -14.40
N LEU A 171 21.56 0.61 -13.85
CA LEU A 171 21.39 -0.81 -14.17
C LEU A 171 20.47 -1.03 -15.38
N TYR A 172 19.82 0.02 -15.89
CA TYR A 172 18.84 -0.07 -16.97
C TYR A 172 19.35 0.61 -18.24
N TRP A 173 18.96 0.06 -19.39
CA TRP A 173 19.16 0.71 -20.67
C TRP A 173 18.28 1.96 -20.77
N LEU A 174 18.77 3.00 -21.44
CA LEU A 174 18.02 4.25 -21.60
C LEU A 174 16.68 4.02 -22.32
N GLU A 175 16.67 3.16 -23.34
CA GLU A 175 15.47 2.77 -24.09
C GLU A 175 14.40 2.10 -23.21
N ASP A 176 14.83 1.26 -22.25
CA ASP A 176 13.92 0.59 -21.33
C ASP A 176 13.23 1.60 -20.40
N LEU A 177 14.01 2.57 -19.88
CA LEU A 177 13.47 3.66 -19.07
C LEU A 177 12.53 4.58 -19.86
N GLN A 178 12.89 4.89 -21.11
CA GLN A 178 12.03 5.67 -22.02
C GLN A 178 10.73 4.95 -22.36
N TRP A 179 10.72 3.61 -22.29
CA TRP A 179 9.52 2.82 -22.51
C TRP A 179 8.60 2.76 -21.28
N VAL A 180 9.15 2.55 -20.07
CA VAL A 180 8.36 2.34 -18.84
C VAL A 180 7.89 3.63 -18.19
N LEU A 181 8.74 4.67 -18.10
CA LEU A 181 8.41 5.89 -17.35
C LEU A 181 7.17 6.63 -17.89
N PRO A 182 6.97 6.79 -19.21
CA PRO A 182 5.75 7.41 -19.72
C PRO A 182 4.48 6.60 -19.42
N ARG A 183 4.56 5.26 -19.44
CA ARG A 183 3.44 4.36 -19.10
C ARG A 183 3.07 4.50 -17.63
N LEU A 184 4.08 4.48 -16.76
CA LEU A 184 3.93 4.70 -15.32
C LEU A 184 3.23 6.04 -15.04
N GLN A 185 3.75 7.13 -15.63
CA GLN A 185 3.19 8.47 -15.42
C GLN A 185 1.75 8.61 -15.94
N ARG A 186 1.43 7.98 -17.08
CA ARG A 186 0.04 7.94 -17.58
C ARG A 186 -0.87 7.21 -16.59
N ARG A 187 -0.50 6.00 -16.18
CA ARG A 187 -1.29 5.19 -15.25
C ARG A 187 -1.48 5.88 -13.90
N ARG A 188 -0.44 6.54 -13.39
CA ARG A 188 -0.49 7.33 -12.16
C ARG A 188 -1.52 8.46 -12.25
N ARG A 189 -1.54 9.22 -13.36
CA ARG A 189 -2.55 10.29 -13.58
C ARG A 189 -3.97 9.73 -13.61
N ASP A 190 -4.19 8.62 -14.30
CA ASP A 190 -5.51 7.99 -14.41
C ASP A 190 -6.03 7.52 -13.04
N LEU A 191 -5.18 6.82 -12.27
CA LEU A 191 -5.53 6.36 -10.93
C LEU A 191 -5.77 7.52 -9.97
N LEU A 192 -4.98 8.59 -10.06
CA LEU A 192 -5.17 9.79 -9.24
C LEU A 192 -6.52 10.47 -9.53
N ALA A 193 -6.90 10.58 -10.81
CA ALA A 193 -8.20 11.09 -11.20
C ALA A 193 -9.34 10.23 -10.65
N GLN A 194 -9.23 8.90 -10.76
CA GLN A 194 -10.19 7.95 -10.20
C GLN A 194 -10.31 8.06 -8.68
N ALA A 195 -9.17 8.05 -7.97
CA ALA A 195 -9.13 8.20 -6.52
C ALA A 195 -9.79 9.50 -6.09
N ARG A 196 -9.50 10.63 -6.75
CA ARG A 196 -10.12 11.93 -6.46
C ARG A 196 -11.64 11.90 -6.62
N LYS A 197 -12.15 11.27 -7.68
CA LYS A 197 -13.59 11.10 -7.95
C LYS A 197 -14.26 10.27 -6.85
N LEU A 198 -13.65 9.13 -6.49
CA LEU A 198 -14.14 8.27 -5.41
C LEU A 198 -14.14 8.99 -4.06
N GLY A 199 -13.06 9.70 -3.73
CA GLY A 199 -13.00 10.53 -2.52
C GLY A 199 -14.07 11.62 -2.48
N GLY A 200 -14.39 12.22 -3.63
CA GLY A 200 -15.50 13.17 -3.76
C GLY A 200 -16.84 12.55 -3.39
N ARG A 201 -17.14 11.36 -3.94
CA ARG A 201 -18.37 10.60 -3.61
C ARG A 201 -18.43 10.23 -2.13
N ILE A 202 -17.36 9.68 -1.57
CA ILE A 202 -17.32 9.18 -0.18
C ILE A 202 -17.44 10.32 0.83
N TYR A 203 -16.79 11.45 0.56
CA TYR A 203 -16.75 12.55 1.51
C TYR A 203 -17.78 13.64 1.23
N PHE A 204 -18.40 13.77 0.06
CA PHE A 204 -19.30 14.91 -0.22
C PHE A 204 -20.66 14.53 -0.80
N ASN A 205 -20.98 13.23 -0.91
CA ASN A 205 -22.37 12.80 -0.91
C ASN A 205 -22.97 12.89 0.49
#